data_AF-A0A7C8ZGX1-F1
#
_entry.id   AF-A0A7C8ZGX1-F1
#
_cell.length_a   1.000
_cell.length_b   1.000
_cell.length_c   1.000
_cell.angle_alpha   90.00
_cell.angle_beta   90.00
_cell.angle_gamma   90.00
#
_symmetry.space_group_name_H-M   'P 1'
#
loop_
_entity.id
_entity.type
_entity.pdbx_description
1 polymer ?
#
loop_
_entity_poly.entity_id
_entity_poly.type
_entity_poly.pdbx_seq_one_letter_code
_entity_poly.pdbx_strand_id
1 'polypeptide(L)'
;MKKGVFAKGFMHWIHYDSSLVPKRRNYTHLASFNFNSEKFTYSRLPGDRDDDGGEILAFPFILGDSFAILDMTSASTCIWVLRRCDNGWDSWTKCYTGGFRFRHFRVLPAT
;
A
#
# COMPACT_ATOMS: atom_id res chain seq x y z
N MET A 1 -6.08 -33.67 13.92
CA MET A 1 -4.68 -33.27 14.20
C MET A 1 -4.43 -31.93 13.53
N LYS A 2 -4.19 -30.83 14.28
CA LYS A 2 -3.86 -29.53 13.68
C LYS A 2 -2.37 -29.54 13.33
N LYS A 3 -2.03 -29.40 12.04
CA LYS A 3 -0.63 -29.22 11.61
C LYS A 3 -0.25 -27.77 11.87
N GLY A 4 0.86 -27.56 12.60
CA GLY A 4 1.45 -26.23 12.74
C GLY A 4 2.12 -25.80 11.44
N VAL A 5 2.11 -24.51 11.13
CA VAL A 5 2.85 -23.90 10.03
C VAL A 5 3.99 -23.10 10.63
N PHE A 6 5.22 -23.38 10.18
CA PHE A 6 6.39 -22.58 10.53
C PHE A 6 6.61 -21.52 9.45
N ALA A 7 6.50 -20.25 9.83
CA ALA A 7 6.68 -19.10 8.94
C ALA A 7 7.94 -18.30 9.33
N LYS A 8 8.59 -17.70 8.33
CA LYS A 8 9.75 -16.82 8.48
C LYS A 8 9.52 -15.55 7.66
N GLY A 9 10.22 -14.48 8.01
CA GLY A 9 10.12 -13.19 7.32
C GLY A 9 9.03 -12.31 7.91
N PHE A 10 8.26 -11.65 7.05
CA PHE A 10 7.28 -10.65 7.45
C PHE A 10 5.88 -10.97 6.92
N MET A 11 4.87 -10.73 7.75
CA MET A 11 3.49 -10.63 7.32
C MET A 11 3.12 -9.15 7.27
N HIS A 12 2.63 -8.69 6.12
CA HIS A 12 2.25 -7.30 5.89
C HIS A 12 0.76 -7.19 5.61
N TRP A 13 0.10 -6.18 6.19
CA TRP A 13 -1.28 -5.83 5.86
C TRP A 13 -1.51 -4.33 5.97
N ILE A 14 -2.39 -3.83 5.11
CA ILE A 14 -2.83 -2.43 5.15
C ILE A 14 -3.85 -2.23 6.26
N HIS A 15 -3.67 -1.13 6.98
CA HIS A 15 -4.45 -0.76 8.16
C HIS A 15 -4.90 0.70 8.03
N TYR A 16 -6.01 1.04 8.69
CA TYR A 16 -6.52 2.40 8.78
C TYR A 16 -6.40 2.90 10.21
N ASP A 17 -6.09 4.18 10.36
CA ASP A 17 -6.10 4.84 11.66
C ASP A 17 -7.54 5.22 12.01
N SER A 18 -8.07 4.63 13.09
CA SER A 18 -9.45 4.87 13.55
C SER A 18 -9.66 6.25 14.16
N SER A 19 -8.59 6.99 14.49
CA SER A 19 -8.68 8.35 15.02
C SER A 19 -8.96 9.40 13.93
N LEU A 20 -8.70 9.06 12.67
CA LEU A 20 -9.02 9.89 11.52
C LEU A 20 -10.48 9.62 11.12
N VAL A 21 -11.26 10.71 10.97
CA VAL A 21 -12.70 10.68 10.62
C VAL A 21 -12.97 9.64 9.52
N PRO A 22 -13.98 8.76 9.68
CA PRO A 22 -14.10 7.54 8.89
C PRO A 22 -14.56 7.83 7.46
N LYS A 23 -13.65 8.27 6.60
CA LYS A 23 -13.76 7.99 5.17
C LYS A 23 -13.35 6.53 5.03
N ARG A 24 -14.35 5.65 4.90
CA ARG A 24 -14.29 4.16 4.91
C ARG A 24 -13.28 3.51 3.92
N ARG A 25 -12.40 4.27 3.28
CA ARG A 25 -11.47 3.84 2.22
C ARG A 25 -10.04 4.38 2.37
N ASN A 26 -9.74 5.15 3.42
CA ASN A 26 -8.41 5.71 3.62
C ASN A 26 -7.57 4.77 4.48
N TYR A 27 -7.00 3.72 3.87
CA TYR A 27 -5.86 3.06 4.51
C TYR A 27 -4.79 4.11 4.78
N THR A 28 -4.13 4.07 5.92
CA THR A 28 -3.11 5.08 6.28
C THR A 28 -1.79 4.46 6.68
N HIS A 29 -1.78 3.20 7.09
CA HIS A 29 -0.60 2.53 7.60
C HIS A 29 -0.40 1.14 6.98
N LEU A 30 0.86 0.75 6.85
CA LEU A 30 1.27 -0.63 6.68
C LEU A 30 1.64 -1.17 8.06
N ALA A 31 0.87 -2.14 8.52
CA ALA A 31 1.20 -2.92 9.70
C ALA A 31 2.00 -4.15 9.25
N SER A 32 3.07 -4.45 9.99
CA SER A 32 3.94 -5.58 9.70
C SER A 32 4.23 -6.37 10.96
N PHE A 33 4.23 -7.69 10.85
CA PHE A 33 4.69 -8.60 11.90
C PHE A 33 5.91 -9.36 11.42
N ASN A 34 7.00 -9.28 12.17
CA ASN A 34 8.24 -10.01 11.89
C ASN A 34 8.22 -11.35 12.63
N PHE A 35 8.14 -12.46 11.91
CA PHE A 35 8.12 -13.81 12.50
C PHE A 35 9.44 -14.21 13.16
N ASN A 36 10.56 -13.60 12.78
CA ASN A 36 11.87 -13.92 13.33
C ASN A 36 12.11 -13.23 14.69
N SER A 37 11.57 -12.03 14.89
CA SER A 37 11.76 -11.25 16.12
C SER A 37 10.49 -11.11 16.97
N GLU A 38 9.36 -11.59 16.46
CA GLU A 38 8.03 -11.49 17.08
C GLU A 38 7.61 -10.05 17.40
N LYS A 39 7.98 -9.10 16.54
CA LYS A 39 7.69 -7.66 16.73
C LYS A 39 6.75 -7.12 15.67
N PHE A 40 5.88 -6.21 16.11
CA PHE A 40 5.05 -5.40 15.24
C PHE A 40 5.77 -4.11 14.87
N THR A 41 5.64 -3.69 13.62
CA THR A 41 6.03 -2.37 13.14
C THR A 41 4.89 -1.73 12.37
N TYR A 42 4.81 -0.41 12.43
CA TYR A 42 3.82 0.39 11.75
C TYR A 42 4.54 1.47 10.98
N SER A 43 4.25 1.59 9.69
CA SER A 43 4.77 2.66 8.84
C SER A 43 3.61 3.34 8.14
N ARG A 44 3.70 4.67 7.96
CA ARG A 44 2.71 5.40 7.18
C ARG A 44 2.81 4.96 5.72
N LEU A 45 1.66 4.77 5.09
CA LEU A 45 1.61 4.46 3.68
C LEU A 45 2.01 5.67 2.84
N PRO A 46 2.63 5.46 1.67
CA PRO A 46 3.08 6.55 0.82
C PRO A 46 1.90 7.19 0.07
N GLY A 47 2.15 8.40 -0.48
CA GLY A 47 1.17 9.21 -1.21
C GLY A 47 0.60 10.36 -0.37
N ASP A 48 0.24 11.46 -1.05
CA ASP A 48 -0.42 12.62 -0.44
C ASP A 48 -1.90 12.28 -0.19
N ARG A 49 -2.13 11.59 0.93
CA ARG A 49 -3.47 11.11 1.32
C ARG A 49 -4.37 12.17 1.90
N ASP A 50 -3.85 13.39 2.07
CA ASP A 50 -4.49 14.45 2.83
C ASP A 50 -5.09 15.57 1.95
N ASP A 51 -4.72 15.71 0.66
CA ASP A 51 -4.98 16.98 -0.08
C ASP A 51 -6.03 16.93 -1.23
N ASP A 52 -6.23 15.80 -1.92
CA ASP A 52 -6.95 15.86 -3.22
C ASP A 52 -8.47 15.61 -3.15
N GLY A 53 -9.05 15.36 -1.99
CA GLY A 53 -10.50 15.14 -1.82
C GLY A 53 -11.09 13.92 -2.55
N GLY A 54 -10.32 13.28 -3.44
CA GLY A 54 -10.67 12.09 -4.20
C GLY A 54 -10.42 10.79 -3.44
N GLU A 55 -11.09 9.72 -3.87
CA GLU A 55 -10.81 8.38 -3.35
C GLU A 55 -9.44 7.90 -3.84
N ILE A 56 -8.57 7.56 -2.89
CA ILE A 56 -7.28 6.94 -3.16
C ILE A 56 -7.43 5.44 -2.99
N LEU A 57 -7.12 4.68 -4.03
CA LEU A 57 -7.12 3.22 -3.98
C LEU A 57 -5.69 2.73 -3.84
N ALA A 58 -5.41 2.00 -2.75
CA ALA A 58 -4.12 1.40 -2.49
C ALA A 58 -4.24 -0.13 -2.54
N PHE A 59 -3.55 -0.75 -3.50
CA PHE A 59 -3.54 -2.21 -3.67
C PHE A 59 -2.15 -2.77 -3.34
N PRO A 60 -2.02 -3.61 -2.29
CA PRO A 60 -0.77 -4.26 -1.96
C PRO A 60 -0.50 -5.42 -2.92
N PHE A 61 0.74 -5.56 -3.36
CA PHE A 61 1.18 -6.67 -4.18
C PHE A 61 2.66 -6.96 -3.95
N ILE A 62 3.13 -8.11 -4.43
CA ILE A 62 4.55 -8.48 -4.38
C ILE A 62 5.20 -8.15 -5.73
N LEU A 63 6.27 -7.37 -5.70
CA LEU A 63 7.07 -7.03 -6.89
C LEU A 63 8.47 -7.62 -6.73
N GLY A 64 8.74 -8.72 -7.42
CA GLY A 64 9.95 -9.52 -7.16
C GLY A 64 9.92 -10.04 -5.73
N ASP A 65 10.92 -9.67 -4.93
CA ASP A 65 11.01 -10.05 -3.50
C ASP A 65 10.61 -8.90 -2.55
N SER A 66 10.05 -7.81 -3.10
CA SER A 66 9.69 -6.62 -2.33
C SER A 66 8.18 -6.47 -2.19
N PHE A 67 7.75 -5.97 -1.04
CA PHE A 67 6.38 -5.53 -0.85
C PHE A 67 6.17 -4.20 -1.58
N ALA A 68 5.09 -4.11 -2.36
CA ALA A 68 4.78 -2.94 -3.16
C ALA A 68 3.31 -2.54 -3.02
N ILE A 69 3.04 -1.27 -3.32
CA ILE A 69 1.70 -0.70 -3.32
C ILE A 69 1.47 0.02 -4.64
N LEU A 70 0.39 -0.35 -5.31
CA LEU A 70 -0.18 0.41 -6.41
C LEU A 70 -1.12 1.44 -5.81
N ASP A 71 -0.75 2.70 -5.96
CA ASP A 71 -1.46 3.87 -5.46
C ASP A 71 -2.15 4.55 -6.65
N MET A 72 -3.47 4.57 -6.65
CA MET A 72 -4.27 5.11 -7.74
C MET A 72 -5.19 6.22 -7.24
N THR A 73 -5.11 7.35 -7.93
CA THR A 73 -6.01 8.49 -7.81
C THR A 73 -6.75 8.68 -9.12
N SER A 74 -7.68 9.64 -9.18
CA SER A 74 -8.28 10.05 -10.45
C SER A 74 -7.22 10.64 -11.41
N ALA A 75 -6.20 11.33 -10.93
CA ALA A 75 -5.24 12.02 -11.79
C ALA A 75 -4.01 11.16 -12.14
N SER A 76 -3.66 10.19 -11.29
CA SER A 76 -2.36 9.52 -11.35
C SER A 76 -2.38 8.10 -10.84
N THR A 77 -1.41 7.32 -11.29
CA THR A 77 -1.03 6.03 -10.73
C THR A 77 0.44 6.06 -10.37
N CYS A 78 0.77 5.53 -9.19
CA CYS A 78 2.13 5.40 -8.71
C CYS A 78 2.35 4.00 -8.18
N ILE A 79 3.56 3.46 -8.39
CA ILE A 79 3.99 2.25 -7.70
C ILE A 79 5.06 2.62 -6.69
N TRP A 80 4.79 2.25 -5.45
CA TRP A 80 5.69 2.42 -4.33
C TRP A 80 6.22 1.06 -3.90
N VAL A 81 7.53 0.97 -3.68
CA VAL A 81 8.19 -0.27 -3.25
C VAL A 81 8.79 -0.03 -1.87
N LEU A 82 8.49 -0.91 -0.92
CA LEU A 82 9.11 -0.91 0.39
C LEU A 82 10.52 -1.48 0.25
N ARG A 83 11.53 -0.66 0.55
CA ARG A 83 12.94 -1.06 0.48
C ARG A 83 13.57 -0.87 1.84
N ARG A 84 14.50 -1.75 2.17
CA ARG A 84 15.35 -1.59 3.34
C ARG A 84 16.49 -0.63 3.00
N CYS A 85 16.58 0.46 3.75
CA CYS A 85 17.69 1.41 3.63
C CYS A 85 18.93 0.88 4.36
N ASP A 86 20.10 1.46 4.04
CA ASP A 86 21.40 1.08 4.61
C ASP A 86 21.46 1.23 6.14
N ASN A 87 20.63 2.12 6.70
CA ASN A 87 20.49 2.30 8.13
C ASN A 87 19.61 1.23 8.82
N GLY A 88 19.15 0.22 8.07
CA GLY A 88 18.30 -0.85 8.57
C GLY A 88 16.84 -0.45 8.82
N TRP A 89 16.38 0.69 8.30
CA TRP A 89 14.99 1.11 8.35
C TRP A 89 14.32 0.86 7.01
N ASP A 90 13.04 0.47 7.04
CA ASP A 90 12.26 0.28 5.81
C ASP A 90 11.68 1.64 5.38
N SER A 91 11.81 1.97 4.11
CA SER A 91 11.34 3.22 3.52
C SER A 91 10.65 2.99 2.18
N TRP A 92 9.69 3.85 1.88
CA TRP A 92 8.97 3.81 0.62
C TRP A 92 9.75 4.51 -0.48
N THR A 93 9.99 3.80 -1.58
CA THR A 93 10.60 4.35 -2.79
C THR A 93 9.57 4.40 -3.92
N LYS A 94 9.31 5.60 -4.47
CA LYS A 94 8.48 5.78 -5.66
C LYS A 94 9.26 5.28 -6.88
N CYS A 95 8.78 4.22 -7.54
CA CYS A 95 9.49 3.59 -8.65
C CYS A 95 8.88 3.90 -10.02
N TYR A 96 7.56 4.09 -10.09
CA TYR A 96 6.86 4.35 -11.35
C TYR A 96 5.77 5.40 -11.14
N THR A 97 5.61 6.28 -12.11
CA THR A 97 4.53 7.28 -12.17
C THR A 97 3.90 7.27 -13.55
N GLY A 98 2.56 7.18 -13.58
CA GLY A 98 1.75 7.31 -14.79
C GLY A 98 0.67 8.34 -14.55
N GLY A 99 0.61 9.37 -15.39
CA GLY A 99 -0.48 10.34 -15.37
C GLY A 99 -1.63 9.88 -16.27
N PHE A 100 -2.87 9.99 -15.82
CA PHE A 100 -4.01 9.85 -16.71
C PHE A 100 -4.30 11.20 -17.36
N ARG A 101 -4.25 11.24 -18.69
CA ARG A 101 -4.96 12.27 -19.46
C ARG A 101 -6.31 11.71 -19.82
N PHE A 102 -7.36 12.05 -19.05
CA PHE A 102 -8.71 11.72 -19.45
C PHE A 102 -9.08 12.49 -20.73
N ARG A 103 -8.94 11.83 -21.88
CA ARG A 103 -9.66 12.19 -23.09
C ARG A 103 -10.91 11.31 -23.11
N HIS A 104 -12.08 11.93 -22.93
CA HIS A 104 -13.44 11.36 -22.98
C HIS A 104 -13.55 9.83 -22.89
N PHE A 105 -14.00 9.33 -21.73
CA PHE A 105 -14.46 7.95 -21.61
C PHE A 105 -15.70 7.72 -22.48
N ARG A 106 -15.63 6.75 -23.41
CA ARG A 106 -16.84 6.09 -23.90
C ARG A 106 -17.19 5.00 -22.89
N VAL A 107 -18.38 5.08 -22.32
CA VAL A 107 -18.97 3.99 -21.56
C VAL A 107 -19.27 2.86 -22.55
N LEU A 108 -18.67 1.69 -22.35
CA LEU A 108 -19.07 0.50 -23.09
C LEU A 108 -20.40 -0.01 -22.50
N PRO A 109 -21.41 -0.29 -23.34
CA PRO A 109 -22.67 -0.83 -22.85
C PRO A 109 -22.46 -2.21 -22.23
N ALA A 110 -23.20 -2.50 -21.17
CA ALA A 110 -23.25 -3.82 -20.57
C ALA A 110 -23.94 -4.79 -21.52
N THR A 111 -23.31 -5.94 -21.78
CA THR A 111 -23.90 -7.12 -22.46
C THR A 111 -24.60 -8.02 -21.48
#